data_AF-A0A1W6DMQ7-F1
#
_entry.id   AF-A0A1W6DMQ7-F1
#
_cell.length_a   1.000
_cell.length_b   1.000
_cell.length_c   1.000
_cell.angle_alpha   90.00
_cell.angle_beta   90.00
_cell.angle_gamma   90.00
#
_symmetry.space_group_name_H-M   'P 1'
#
loop_
_entity.id
_entity.type
_entity.pdbx_description
1 polymer ?
#
loop_
_entity_poly.entity_id
_entity_poly.type
_entity_poly.pdbx_seq_one_letter_code
_entity_poly.pdbx_strand_id
1 'polypeptide(L)'
;MAGISTSGPGAIRLREGAEDVPLVLNADRSDDERVTLVVTNTGDRPVQIGSHLHLPDANAALDLDRAAAHGFRLDVPSGTSRRFEPGASAEVHAVALRGRRRVPGLQRGKPDGGALDPTAPEED
;
A
#
# COMPACT_ATOMS: atom_id res chain seq x y z
N MET A 1 6.52 24.57 -4.19
CA MET A 1 7.40 23.87 -3.23
C MET A 1 8.68 24.68 -3.14
N ALA A 2 9.00 25.27 -1.99
CA ALA A 2 10.29 25.91 -1.77
C ALA A 2 11.39 24.84 -1.90
N GLY A 3 12.45 25.12 -2.66
CA GLY A 3 13.56 24.19 -2.82
C GLY A 3 14.21 23.84 -1.49
N ILE A 4 14.73 22.63 -1.36
CA ILE A 4 15.53 22.23 -0.20
C ILE A 4 16.81 23.06 -0.20
N SER A 5 16.99 23.95 0.79
CA SER A 5 18.26 24.64 0.96
C SER A 5 19.30 23.69 1.54
N THR A 6 20.49 23.66 0.96
CA THR A 6 21.64 22.87 1.44
C THR A 6 22.61 23.72 2.30
N SER A 7 22.35 25.02 2.42
CA SER A 7 23.16 25.96 3.23
C SER A 7 22.32 27.00 3.97
N GLY A 8 22.88 27.56 5.04
CA GLY A 8 22.21 28.52 5.92
C GLY A 8 21.29 27.89 6.98
N PRO A 9 20.70 28.71 7.89
CA PRO A 9 19.75 28.24 8.90
C PRO A 9 18.55 27.52 8.26
N GLY A 10 18.19 26.35 8.80
CA GLY A 10 17.09 25.52 8.29
C GLY A 10 17.46 24.62 7.09
N ALA A 11 18.73 24.58 6.67
CA ALA A 11 19.18 23.71 5.60
C ALA A 11 19.16 22.22 5.99
N ILE A 12 18.81 21.38 5.02
CA ILE A 12 18.95 19.91 5.11
C ILE A 12 20.14 19.51 4.25
N ARG A 13 21.08 18.77 4.84
CA ARG A 13 22.25 18.23 4.14
C ARG A 13 22.15 16.72 4.11
N LEU A 14 22.12 16.16 2.92
CA LEU A 14 22.22 14.72 2.73
C LEU A 14 23.69 14.30 2.78
N ARG A 15 23.94 13.00 2.95
CA ARG A 15 25.28 12.44 2.80
C ARG A 15 25.76 12.66 1.36
N GLU A 16 27.04 12.95 1.18
CA GLU A 16 27.65 12.97 -0.16
C GLU A 16 27.47 11.61 -0.85
N GLY A 17 27.05 11.64 -2.13
CA GLY A 17 26.71 10.43 -2.90
C GLY A 17 25.39 9.77 -2.50
N ALA A 18 24.53 10.42 -1.70
CA ALA A 18 23.21 9.88 -1.38
C ALA A 18 22.30 9.80 -2.61
N GLU A 19 22.52 10.66 -3.62
CA GLU A 19 21.83 10.59 -4.91
C GLU A 19 22.11 9.30 -5.69
N ASP A 20 23.28 8.69 -5.47
CA ASP A 20 23.71 7.47 -6.16
C ASP A 20 23.22 6.18 -5.46
N VAL A 21 22.73 6.30 -4.22
CA VAL A 21 22.29 5.17 -3.39
C VAL A 21 20.82 5.37 -3.01
N PRO A 22 19.86 4.92 -3.85
CA PRO A 22 18.45 5.12 -3.56
C PRO A 22 18.02 4.38 -2.30
N LEU A 23 17.13 5.01 -1.52
CA LEU A 23 16.50 4.35 -0.38
C LEU A 23 15.55 3.27 -0.89
N VAL A 24 15.86 2.01 -0.60
CA VAL A 24 14.97 0.88 -0.92
C VAL A 24 13.90 0.76 0.15
N LEU A 25 12.64 0.95 -0.26
CA LEU A 25 11.49 0.85 0.63
C LEU A 25 11.00 -0.60 0.72
N ASN A 26 10.45 -0.97 1.88
CA ASN A 26 9.95 -2.34 2.13
C ASN A 26 10.98 -3.42 1.76
N ALA A 27 12.28 -3.10 1.89
CA ALA A 27 13.39 -3.96 1.47
C ALA A 27 13.43 -5.31 2.22
N ASP A 28 12.76 -5.37 3.36
CA ASP A 28 12.63 -6.54 4.21
C ASP A 28 11.53 -7.52 3.76
N ARG A 29 10.80 -7.23 2.68
CA ARG A 29 9.77 -8.13 2.10
C ARG A 29 10.40 -9.21 1.22
N SER A 30 10.03 -10.46 1.48
CA SER A 30 10.36 -11.59 0.61
C SER A 30 9.45 -11.61 -0.64
N ASP A 31 9.80 -12.46 -1.60
CA ASP A 31 9.06 -12.57 -2.87
C ASP A 31 7.61 -13.03 -2.68
N ASP A 32 7.35 -13.89 -1.70
CA ASP A 32 6.00 -14.36 -1.34
C ASP A 32 5.15 -13.28 -0.63
N GLU A 33 5.79 -12.23 -0.11
CA GLU A 33 5.10 -11.08 0.49
C GLU A 33 4.89 -9.94 -0.51
N ARG A 34 5.08 -10.20 -1.80
CA ARG A 34 4.92 -9.24 -2.90
C ARG A 34 3.95 -9.78 -3.93
N VAL A 35 3.08 -8.91 -4.43
CA VAL A 35 2.13 -9.25 -5.48
C VAL A 35 1.95 -8.08 -6.43
N THR A 36 1.70 -8.39 -7.69
CA THR A 36 1.30 -7.44 -8.71
C THR A 36 -0.17 -7.65 -9.04
N LEU A 37 -0.95 -6.58 -8.99
CA LEU A 37 -2.40 -6.61 -9.21
C LEU A 37 -2.76 -5.61 -10.30
N VAL A 38 -3.76 -5.94 -11.11
CA VAL A 38 -4.42 -4.97 -11.98
C VAL A 38 -5.60 -4.37 -11.21
N VAL A 39 -5.67 -3.04 -11.18
CA VAL A 39 -6.76 -2.31 -10.55
C VAL A 39 -7.41 -1.40 -11.59
N THR A 40 -8.73 -1.52 -11.75
CA THR A 40 -9.52 -0.72 -12.69
C THR A 40 -10.60 0.04 -11.94
N ASN A 41 -10.71 1.35 -12.15
CA ASN A 41 -11.82 2.13 -11.60
C ASN A 41 -13.01 2.07 -12.56
N THR A 42 -14.04 1.30 -12.20
CA THR A 42 -15.27 1.14 -12.98
C THR A 42 -16.33 2.19 -12.63
N GLY A 43 -16.06 3.04 -11.63
CA GLY A 43 -16.93 4.13 -11.20
C GLY A 43 -16.83 5.38 -12.08
N ASP A 44 -17.73 6.33 -11.79
CA ASP A 44 -17.85 7.64 -12.44
C ASP A 44 -17.03 8.75 -11.76
N ARG A 45 -16.38 8.43 -10.64
CA ARG A 45 -15.63 9.38 -9.80
C ARG A 45 -14.20 8.88 -9.57
N PRO A 46 -13.24 9.79 -9.44
CA PRO A 46 -11.87 9.41 -9.12
C PRO A 46 -11.78 8.76 -7.73
N VAL A 47 -10.94 7.74 -7.62
CA VAL A 47 -10.65 7.04 -6.36
C VAL A 47 -9.16 7.14 -6.05
N GLN A 48 -8.82 7.40 -4.80
CA GLN A 48 -7.44 7.49 -4.33
C GLN A 48 -7.23 6.52 -3.17
N ILE A 49 -6.22 5.65 -3.29
CA ILE A 49 -5.90 4.61 -2.31
C ILE A 49 -4.60 4.99 -1.62
N GLY A 50 -4.62 5.08 -0.29
CA GLY A 50 -3.43 5.36 0.51
C GLY A 50 -2.49 4.16 0.65
N SER A 51 -1.22 4.43 0.98
CA SER A 51 -0.15 3.44 1.15
C SER A 51 -0.46 2.26 2.07
N HIS A 52 -1.28 2.45 3.11
CA HIS A 52 -1.52 1.45 4.17
C HIS A 52 -2.96 0.92 4.24
N LEU A 53 -3.79 1.23 3.23
CA LEU A 53 -5.12 0.64 3.16
C LEU A 53 -5.00 -0.86 2.84
N HIS A 54 -5.77 -1.68 3.56
CA HIS A 54 -5.96 -3.08 3.18
C HIS A 54 -6.70 -3.12 1.83
N LEU A 55 -6.02 -3.57 0.77
CA LEU A 55 -6.52 -3.45 -0.60
C LEU A 55 -7.91 -4.06 -0.84
N PRO A 56 -8.28 -5.21 -0.23
CA PRO A 56 -9.64 -5.72 -0.33
C PRO A 56 -10.68 -4.73 0.16
N ASP A 57 -10.35 -3.86 1.12
CA ASP A 57 -11.23 -2.83 1.70
C ASP A 57 -11.19 -1.50 0.95
N ALA A 58 -10.52 -1.44 -0.20
CA ALA A 58 -10.63 -0.29 -1.10
C ALA A 58 -12.06 -0.14 -1.65
N ASN A 59 -12.37 1.05 -2.19
CA ASN A 59 -13.68 1.40 -2.75
C ASN A 59 -14.21 0.28 -3.68
N ALA A 60 -15.49 -0.07 -3.56
CA ALA A 60 -16.14 -1.12 -4.35
C ALA A 60 -16.20 -0.80 -5.86
N ALA A 61 -16.08 0.47 -6.25
CA ALA A 61 -15.95 0.88 -7.64
C ALA A 61 -14.58 0.51 -8.25
N LEU A 62 -13.64 0.02 -7.45
CA LEU A 62 -12.40 -0.53 -7.96
C LEU A 62 -12.58 -2.03 -8.21
N ASP A 63 -12.38 -2.45 -9.45
CA ASP A 63 -12.27 -3.84 -9.83
C ASP A 63 -10.80 -4.29 -9.67
N LEU A 64 -10.60 -5.32 -8.85
CA LEU A 64 -9.32 -6.00 -8.61
C LEU A 64 -9.60 -7.38 -8.02
N ASP A 65 -8.63 -8.28 -8.11
CA ASP A 65 -8.69 -9.57 -7.42
C ASP A 65 -8.58 -9.37 -5.90
N ARG A 66 -9.75 -9.33 -5.23
CA ARG A 66 -9.86 -9.11 -3.79
C ARG A 66 -9.30 -10.28 -2.98
N ALA A 67 -9.31 -11.50 -3.54
CA ALA A 67 -8.78 -12.69 -2.88
C ALA A 67 -7.25 -12.67 -2.91
N ALA A 68 -6.66 -12.41 -4.07
CA ALA A 68 -5.20 -12.25 -4.21
C ALA A 68 -4.68 -11.03 -3.43
N ALA A 69 -5.48 -9.98 -3.28
CA ALA A 69 -5.13 -8.80 -2.50
C ALA A 69 -5.27 -8.98 -0.98
N HIS A 70 -5.78 -10.11 -0.49
CA HIS A 70 -6.04 -10.31 0.93
C HIS A 70 -4.76 -10.27 1.77
N GLY A 71 -4.72 -9.36 2.73
CA GLY A 71 -3.56 -9.09 3.57
C GLY A 71 -2.50 -8.17 2.96
N PHE A 72 -2.76 -7.57 1.79
CA PHE A 72 -1.82 -6.69 1.10
C PHE A 72 -2.21 -5.21 1.17
N ARG A 73 -1.18 -4.35 1.09
CA ARG A 73 -1.28 -2.89 0.93
C ARG A 73 -0.40 -2.44 -0.25
N LEU A 74 -0.60 -1.22 -0.75
CA LEU A 74 0.23 -0.68 -1.85
C LEU A 74 1.73 -0.64 -1.47
N ASP A 75 2.59 -1.05 -2.40
CA ASP A 75 4.04 -0.93 -2.29
C ASP A 75 4.50 0.46 -2.78
N VAL A 76 4.16 1.47 -1.98
CA VAL A 76 4.48 2.88 -2.26
C VAL A 76 5.04 3.54 -0.99
N PRO A 77 5.71 4.70 -1.08
CA PRO A 77 6.19 5.40 0.11
C PRO A 77 5.08 5.67 1.12
N SER A 78 5.38 5.52 2.41
CA SER A 78 4.42 5.79 3.48
C SER A 78 3.88 7.22 3.39
N GLY A 79 2.59 7.40 3.66
CA GLY A 79 1.91 8.69 3.55
C GLY A 79 1.56 9.11 2.12
N THR A 80 2.00 8.37 1.09
CA THR A 80 1.58 8.60 -0.30
C THR A 80 0.37 7.74 -0.68
N SER A 81 -0.09 7.91 -1.91
CA SER A 81 -1.30 7.27 -2.43
C SER A 81 -1.26 7.13 -3.93
N ARG A 82 -2.04 6.19 -4.47
CA ARG A 82 -2.26 6.03 -5.91
C ARG A 82 -3.68 6.46 -6.28
N ARG A 83 -3.80 7.29 -7.31
CA ARG A 83 -5.06 7.84 -7.82
C ARG A 83 -5.46 7.15 -9.11
N PHE A 84 -6.74 6.81 -9.22
CA PHE A 84 -7.37 6.19 -10.37
C PHE A 84 -8.50 7.08 -10.86
N GLU A 85 -8.35 7.65 -12.05
CA GLU A 85 -9.43 8.37 -12.73
C GLU A 85 -10.56 7.41 -13.15
N PRO A 86 -11.78 7.89 -13.41
CA PRO A 86 -12.86 7.05 -13.96
C PRO A 86 -12.42 6.30 -15.22
N GLY A 87 -12.64 4.99 -15.27
CA GLY A 87 -12.25 4.11 -16.37
C GLY A 87 -10.76 3.75 -16.44
N ALA A 88 -9.91 4.31 -15.57
CA ALA A 88 -8.48 4.02 -15.58
C ALA A 88 -8.20 2.60 -15.09
N SER A 89 -7.36 1.88 -15.83
CA SER A 89 -6.79 0.58 -15.43
C SER A 89 -5.28 0.71 -15.29
N ALA A 90 -4.71 0.21 -14.20
CA ALA A 90 -3.28 0.24 -13.99
C ALA A 90 -2.80 -0.96 -13.17
N GLU A 91 -1.61 -1.42 -13.52
CA GLU A 91 -0.86 -2.37 -12.71
C GLU A 91 -0.29 -1.66 -11.46
N VAL A 92 -0.46 -2.30 -10.31
CA VAL A 92 0.07 -1.86 -9.02
C VAL A 92 0.85 -2.97 -8.34
N HIS A 93 1.95 -2.59 -7.70
CA HIS A 93 2.66 -3.47 -6.78
C HIS A 93 2.10 -3.31 -5.38
N ALA A 94 2.01 -4.43 -4.68
CA ALA A 94 1.53 -4.51 -3.32
C ALA A 94 2.46 -5.38 -2.48
N VAL A 95 2.53 -5.06 -1.19
CA VAL A 95 3.31 -5.78 -0.20
C VAL A 95 2.42 -6.20 0.95
N ALA A 96 2.75 -7.34 1.56
CA ALA A 96 2.00 -7.87 2.68
C ALA A 96 2.02 -6.89 3.88
N LEU A 97 0.88 -6.78 4.55
CA LEU A 97 0.80 -6.20 5.88
C LEU A 97 1.63 -7.06 6.84
N ARG A 98 2.41 -6.40 7.70
CA ARG A 98 3.20 -7.05 8.77
C ARG A 98 2.68 -6.61 10.15
N GLY A 99 3.39 -6.97 11.21
CA GLY A 99 2.95 -6.76 12.59
C GLY A 99 2.06 -7.90 13.04
N ARG A 100 0.99 -7.61 13.80
CA ARG A 100 0.01 -8.63 14.21
C ARG A 100 -0.92 -9.11 13.08
N ARG A 101 -0.74 -8.57 11.86
CA ARG A 101 -1.52 -8.90 10.67
C ARG A 101 -3.03 -8.99 10.96
N ARG A 102 -3.54 -7.96 11.64
CA ARG A 102 -4.95 -7.82 12.01
C ARG A 102 -5.52 -6.56 11.37
N VAL A 103 -6.61 -6.71 10.61
CA VAL A 103 -7.30 -5.60 9.96
C VAL A 103 -8.66 -5.38 10.62
N PRO A 104 -8.77 -4.46 11.59
CA PRO A 104 -10.06 -4.08 12.13
C PRO A 104 -10.88 -3.37 11.05
N GLY A 105 -12.19 -3.59 11.02
CA GLY A 105 -13.06 -3.16 9.91
C GLY A 105 -12.88 -1.71 9.49
N LEU A 106 -12.64 -1.49 8.20
CA LEU A 106 -12.36 -0.18 7.59
C LEU A 106 -13.58 0.44 6.88
N GLN A 107 -14.63 -0.34 6.67
CA GLN A 107 -15.84 0.07 5.95
C GLN A 107 -17.09 -0.36 6.72
N ARG A 108 -18.14 0.49 6.73
CA ARG A 108 -19.43 0.12 7.32
C ARG A 108 -20.12 -0.93 6.45
N GLY A 109 -20.64 -1.99 7.07
CA GLY A 109 -21.39 -3.03 6.37
C GLY A 109 -20.52 -4.07 5.64
N LYS A 110 -19.19 -3.97 5.76
CA LYS A 110 -18.27 -5.00 5.29
C LYS A 110 -17.70 -5.75 6.49
N PRO A 111 -17.54 -7.09 6.42
CA PRO A 111 -16.78 -7.82 7.43
C PRO A 111 -15.40 -7.22 7.61
N ASP A 112 -14.89 -7.22 8.84
CA ASP A 112 -13.48 -6.87 9.04
C ASP A 112 -12.56 -7.88 8.34
N GLY A 113 -11.32 -7.48 8.09
CA GLY A 113 -10.33 -8.39 7.53
C GLY A 113 -9.78 -9.37 8.57
N GLY A 114 -10.23 -9.29 9.83
CA GLY A 114 -9.89 -10.22 10.89
C GLY A 114 -8.39 -10.37 11.14
N ALA A 115 -8.01 -11.56 11.62
CA ALA A 115 -6.63 -12.03 11.59
C ALA A 115 -6.34 -12.58 10.18
N LEU A 116 -5.26 -12.11 9.57
CA LEU A 116 -4.89 -12.47 8.19
C LEU A 116 -4.01 -13.72 8.12
N ASP A 117 -3.42 -14.10 9.24
CA ASP A 117 -2.65 -15.34 9.34
C ASP A 117 -3.60 -16.49 9.69
N PRO A 118 -3.36 -17.70 9.15
CA PRO A 118 -4.10 -18.86 9.60
C PRO A 118 -3.92 -19.00 11.11
N THR A 119 -5.03 -19.18 11.83
CA THR A 119 -4.96 -19.63 13.22
C THR A 119 -4.17 -20.94 13.24
N ALA A 120 -3.07 -20.98 13.98
CA ALA A 120 -2.36 -22.24 14.22
C ALA A 120 -3.39 -23.29 14.67
N PRO A 121 -3.31 -24.55 14.18
CA PRO A 121 -4.16 -25.60 14.71
C PRO A 121 -3.99 -25.64 16.22
N GLU A 122 -5.10 -25.66 16.96
CA GLU A 122 -5.07 -25.89 18.40
C GLU A 122 -4.37 -27.24 18.62
N GLU A 123 -3.21 -27.21 19.28
CA GLU A 123 -2.54 -28.43 19.73
C GLU A 123 -3.41 -29.05 20.84
N ASP A 124 -4.09 -30.15 20.49
CA ASP A 124 -4.85 -31.03 21.40
C ASP A 124 -3.90 -31.95 22.21
#